data_AF-A0AAV2SPE0-F1
#
_entry.id   AF-A0AAV2SPE0-F1
#
_cell.length_a   1.000
_cell.length_b   1.000
_cell.length_c   1.000
_cell.angle_alpha   90.00
_cell.angle_beta   90.00
_cell.angle_gamma   90.00
#
_symmetry.space_group_name_H-M   'P 1'
#
loop_
_entity.id
_entity.type
_entity.pdbx_description
1 polymer ?
#
loop_
_entity_poly.entity_id
_entity_poly.type
_entity_poly.pdbx_seq_one_letter_code
_entity_poly.pdbx_strand_id
1 'polypeptide(L)'
;GTSMTISTLHRVFNREDNGHEIECVIEHSTLDEPDLTFIPVTVYFSPVPKQEHTFYPIELNSDYEVILSFSASPQPTAIMWSFVSNFQEIVKYIQIPFNNGKFSTSLIIGDNGNYQVLLRVAEITNEDLETHFNLHVANEIGAADYSVMLS
;
A
#
# COMPACT_ATOMS: atom_id res chain seq x y z
N GLY A 1 -5.46 12.80 -53.55
CA GLY A 1 -5.86 13.44 -52.28
C GLY A 1 -5.51 12.50 -51.16
N THR A 2 -4.72 12.95 -50.20
CA THR A 2 -4.36 12.16 -49.01
C THR A 2 -5.49 12.31 -47.99
N SER A 3 -6.27 11.26 -47.75
CA SER A 3 -7.21 11.25 -46.63
C SER A 3 -6.44 10.98 -45.35
N MET A 4 -6.44 11.94 -44.43
CA MET A 4 -5.94 11.74 -43.08
C MET A 4 -7.08 11.17 -42.25
N THR A 5 -6.97 9.90 -41.87
CA THR A 5 -7.92 9.26 -40.95
C THR A 5 -7.41 9.44 -39.53
N ILE A 6 -8.10 10.24 -38.73
CA ILE A 6 -7.79 10.40 -37.30
C ILE A 6 -8.64 9.39 -36.55
N SER A 7 -7.99 8.55 -35.75
CA SER A 7 -8.65 7.63 -34.81
C SER A 7 -8.29 8.07 -33.39
N THR A 8 -9.29 8.20 -32.53
CA THR A 8 -9.11 8.62 -31.14
C THR A 8 -9.36 7.43 -30.21
N LEU A 9 -8.38 7.11 -29.37
CA LEU A 9 -8.51 6.08 -28.34
C LEU A 9 -9.00 6.71 -27.03
N HIS A 10 -10.05 6.12 -26.45
CA HIS A 10 -10.52 6.44 -25.11
C HIS A 10 -10.30 5.24 -24.20
N ARG A 11 -9.61 5.42 -23.07
CA ARG A 11 -9.40 4.41 -22.05
C ARG A 11 -9.67 4.99 -20.67
N VAL A 12 -10.32 4.20 -19.82
CA VAL A 12 -10.45 4.49 -18.39
C VAL A 12 -9.33 3.74 -17.66
N PHE A 13 -8.57 4.45 -16.83
CA PHE A 13 -7.49 3.86 -16.03
C PHE A 13 -8.02 3.44 -14.66
N ASN A 14 -7.60 2.25 -14.22
CA ASN A 14 -7.83 1.74 -12.88
C ASN A 14 -6.56 1.89 -12.04
N ARG A 15 -6.68 1.67 -10.73
CA ARG A 15 -5.54 1.78 -9.78
C ARG A 15 -4.35 0.89 -10.19
N GLU A 16 -4.62 -0.26 -10.81
CA GLU A 16 -3.61 -1.22 -11.27
C GLU A 16 -2.79 -0.67 -12.45
N ASP A 17 -3.32 0.30 -13.20
CA ASP A 17 -2.61 0.96 -14.30
C ASP A 17 -1.61 2.03 -13.80
N ASN A 18 -1.60 2.36 -12.50
CA ASN A 18 -0.67 3.34 -11.95
C ASN A 18 0.79 2.89 -12.11
N GLY A 19 1.65 3.77 -12.61
CA GLY A 19 3.06 3.48 -12.86
C GLY A 19 3.32 2.67 -14.14
N HIS A 20 2.30 2.41 -14.95
CA HIS A 20 2.48 1.91 -16.32
C HIS A 20 2.77 3.06 -17.29
N GLU A 21 3.20 2.71 -18.50
CA GLU A 21 3.46 3.67 -19.57
C GLU A 21 2.57 3.36 -20.78
N ILE A 22 2.11 4.41 -21.45
CA ILE A 22 1.49 4.32 -22.76
C ILE A 22 2.59 4.45 -23.80
N GLU A 23 2.74 3.42 -24.63
CA GLU A 23 3.63 3.43 -25.77
C GLU A 23 2.89 3.93 -27.02
N CYS A 24 3.48 4.91 -27.68
CA CYS A 24 3.08 5.39 -29.00
C CYS A 24 4.09 4.88 -30.02
N VAL A 25 3.62 4.10 -31.00
CA VAL A 25 4.44 3.52 -32.06
C VAL A 25 4.10 4.21 -33.38
N ILE A 26 5.10 4.80 -34.03
CA ILE A 26 4.97 5.39 -35.35
C ILE A 26 5.71 4.50 -36.35
N GLU A 27 4.95 3.85 -37.23
CA GLU A 27 5.47 3.04 -38.32
C GLU A 27 5.27 3.75 -39.66
N HIS A 28 6.34 3.87 -40.44
CA HIS A 28 6.27 4.40 -41.79
C HIS A 28 7.30 3.71 -42.69
N SER A 29 6.99 3.54 -43.97
CA SER A 29 7.85 2.83 -44.94
C SER A 29 9.19 3.49 -45.21
N THR A 30 9.38 4.75 -44.80
CA THR A 30 10.64 5.49 -44.93
C THR A 30 11.46 5.48 -43.64
N LEU A 31 10.94 4.86 -42.57
CA LEU A 31 11.67 4.65 -41.33
C LEU A 31 12.25 3.24 -41.37
N ASP A 32 13.54 3.11 -41.08
CA ASP A 32 14.20 1.80 -41.01
C ASP A 32 13.72 0.99 -39.79
N GLU A 33 13.32 1.69 -38.71
CA GLU A 33 12.73 1.13 -37.50
C GLU A 33 11.56 2.03 -37.02
N PRO A 34 10.57 1.48 -36.29
CA PRO A 34 9.50 2.29 -35.71
C PRO A 34 10.02 3.35 -34.73
N ASP A 35 9.43 4.54 -34.76
CA ASP A 35 9.71 5.57 -33.77
C ASP A 35 8.79 5.38 -32.55
N LEU A 36 9.38 5.42 -31.35
CA LEU A 36 8.70 5.08 -30.10
C LEU A 36 8.69 6.28 -29.15
N THR A 37 7.54 6.52 -28.52
CA THR A 37 7.40 7.51 -27.44
C THR A 37 6.60 6.94 -26.30
N PHE A 38 7.01 7.22 -25.06
CA PHE A 38 6.39 6.71 -23.84
C PHE A 38 5.78 7.85 -23.02
N ILE A 39 4.59 7.62 -22.46
CA ILE A 39 3.91 8.56 -21.56
C ILE A 39 3.58 7.84 -20.25
N PRO A 40 4.11 8.29 -19.10
CA PRO A 40 3.82 7.66 -17.82
C PRO A 40 2.37 7.92 -17.39
N VAL A 41 1.73 6.89 -16.85
CA VAL A 41 0.37 6.94 -16.31
C VAL A 41 0.43 7.07 -14.79
N THR A 42 -0.10 8.17 -14.27
CA THR A 42 -0.32 8.35 -12.83
C THR A 42 -1.82 8.33 -12.55
N VAL A 43 -2.27 7.37 -11.74
CA VAL A 43 -3.66 7.25 -11.31
C VAL A 43 -3.72 7.60 -9.82
N TYR A 44 -4.62 8.50 -9.46
CA TYR A 44 -4.87 8.86 -8.06
C TYR A 44 -6.04 8.04 -7.49
N PHE A 45 -5.82 7.42 -6.33
CA PHE A 45 -6.77 6.57 -5.63
C PHE A 45 -6.51 6.57 -4.11
N SER A 46 -7.56 6.36 -3.32
CA SER A 46 -7.46 6.19 -1.87
C SER A 46 -6.64 4.94 -1.52
N PRO A 47 -6.03 4.86 -0.32
CA PRO A 47 -5.28 3.67 0.09
C PRO A 47 -6.12 2.38 -0.03
N VAL A 48 -5.54 1.30 -0.56
CA VAL A 48 -6.22 0.00 -0.77
C VAL A 48 -5.37 -1.14 -0.23
N PRO A 49 -5.95 -2.10 0.52
CA PRO A 49 -5.21 -3.26 1.01
C PRO A 49 -4.80 -4.18 -0.14
N LYS A 50 -3.64 -4.82 0.02
CA LYS A 50 -3.32 -6.06 -0.69
C LYS A 50 -3.80 -7.24 0.15
N GLN A 51 -4.41 -8.23 -0.50
CA GLN A 51 -5.04 -9.39 0.15
C GLN A 51 -4.08 -10.25 1.00
N GLU A 52 -2.77 -10.07 0.85
CA GLU A 52 -1.76 -10.86 1.52
C GLU A 52 -1.41 -10.26 2.88
N HIS A 53 -2.05 -10.79 3.91
CA HIS A 53 -1.60 -10.68 5.28
C HIS A 53 -0.90 -12.00 5.63
N THR A 54 0.41 -11.96 5.79
CA THR A 54 1.16 -13.14 6.22
C THR A 54 1.08 -13.22 7.74
N PHE A 55 0.27 -14.15 8.23
CA PHE A 55 0.23 -14.53 9.64
C PHE A 55 1.04 -15.81 9.83
N TYR A 56 2.01 -15.78 10.74
CA TYR A 56 2.79 -16.97 11.11
C TYR A 56 2.15 -17.65 12.33
N PRO A 57 2.41 -18.94 12.59
CA PRO A 57 2.01 -19.58 13.84
C PRO A 57 2.59 -18.80 15.02
N ILE A 58 1.76 -18.45 15.99
CA ILE A 58 2.18 -17.65 17.13
C ILE A 58 2.70 -18.56 18.24
N GLU A 59 3.94 -18.31 18.67
CA GLU A 59 4.54 -18.95 19.84
C GLU A 59 4.59 -17.95 21.01
N LEU A 60 4.03 -18.32 22.16
CA LEU A 60 4.09 -17.48 23.35
C LEU A 60 5.55 -17.26 23.79
N ASN A 61 5.84 -16.06 24.29
CA ASN A 61 7.19 -15.60 24.66
C ASN A 61 8.19 -15.55 23.48
N SER A 62 7.69 -15.57 22.24
CA SER A 62 8.49 -15.28 21.05
C SER A 62 8.14 -13.90 20.49
N ASP A 63 9.01 -13.39 19.63
CA ASP A 63 8.73 -12.18 18.88
C ASP A 63 7.89 -12.50 17.65
N TYR A 64 6.89 -11.67 17.39
CA TYR A 64 5.97 -11.84 16.28
C TYR A 64 5.95 -10.63 15.38
N GLU A 65 5.91 -10.85 14.07
CA GLU A 65 5.89 -9.79 13.07
C GLU A 65 4.65 -9.88 12.19
N VAL A 66 3.95 -8.77 12.07
CA VAL A 66 2.85 -8.57 11.13
C VAL A 66 3.36 -7.68 10.00
N ILE A 67 3.16 -8.15 8.77
CA ILE A 67 3.46 -7.38 7.56
C ILE A 67 2.14 -7.07 6.86
N LEU A 68 1.85 -5.78 6.74
CA LEU A 68 0.72 -5.28 5.96
C LEU A 68 1.22 -4.61 4.69
N SER A 69 0.69 -5.04 3.54
CA SER A 69 0.98 -4.40 2.27
C SER A 69 -0.24 -3.63 1.77
N PHE A 70 -0.05 -2.40 1.32
CA PHE A 70 -1.11 -1.57 0.73
C PHE A 70 -0.57 -0.77 -0.46
N SER A 71 -1.47 -0.24 -1.28
CA SER A 71 -1.12 0.73 -2.31
C SER A 71 -1.90 2.03 -2.12
N ALA A 72 -1.27 3.17 -2.45
CA ALA A 72 -1.88 4.49 -2.37
C ALA A 72 -1.23 5.45 -3.39
N SER A 73 -2.04 6.34 -3.96
CA SER A 73 -1.56 7.40 -4.84
C SER A 73 -2.50 8.62 -4.74
N PRO A 74 -2.06 9.82 -4.34
CA PRO A 74 -0.69 10.21 -4.03
C PRO A 74 -0.19 9.60 -2.71
N GLN A 75 1.06 9.91 -2.35
CA GLN A 75 1.70 9.43 -1.13
C GLN A 75 0.81 9.67 0.10
N PRO A 76 0.70 8.69 1.02
CA PRO A 76 -0.05 8.88 2.25
C PRO A 76 0.47 10.06 3.08
N THR A 77 -0.46 10.87 3.58
CA THR A 77 -0.19 12.01 4.47
C THR A 77 -0.28 11.63 5.94
N ALA A 78 -1.00 10.55 6.27
CA ALA A 78 -1.11 10.02 7.62
C ALA A 78 -1.04 8.49 7.60
N ILE A 79 -0.15 7.94 8.43
CA ILE A 79 -0.01 6.50 8.68
C ILE A 79 0.19 6.33 10.18
N MET A 80 -0.75 5.67 10.85
CA MET A 80 -0.65 5.43 12.29
C MET A 80 -1.28 4.10 12.66
N TRP A 81 -0.67 3.43 13.64
CA TRP A 81 -1.29 2.31 14.32
C TRP A 81 -2.13 2.81 15.48
N SER A 82 -3.24 2.15 15.71
CA SER A 82 -4.02 2.24 16.93
C SER A 82 -4.26 0.83 17.47
N PHE A 83 -4.33 0.68 18.78
CA PHE A 83 -4.60 -0.62 19.38
C PHE A 83 -5.36 -0.50 20.69
N VAL A 84 -6.09 -1.58 21.01
CA VAL A 84 -6.91 -1.71 22.20
C VAL A 84 -6.64 -3.09 22.80
N SER A 85 -6.08 -3.13 24.01
CA SER A 85 -5.75 -4.38 24.72
C SER A 85 -6.97 -5.05 25.34
N ASN A 86 -8.01 -4.28 25.68
CA ASN A 86 -9.32 -4.78 26.11
C ASN A 86 -10.42 -3.76 25.78
N PHE A 87 -11.67 -4.21 25.62
CA PHE A 87 -12.81 -3.35 25.26
C PHE A 87 -13.11 -2.19 26.24
N GLN A 88 -12.45 -2.15 27.41
CA GLN A 88 -12.63 -1.13 28.43
C GLN A 88 -11.49 -0.10 28.46
N GLU A 89 -10.42 -0.32 27.69
CA GLU A 89 -9.24 0.53 27.67
C GLU A 89 -9.31 1.66 26.65
N ILE A 90 -8.50 2.69 26.91
CA ILE A 90 -8.30 3.83 26.00
C ILE A 90 -7.51 3.36 24.78
N VAL A 91 -7.95 3.77 23.59
CA VAL A 91 -7.22 3.55 22.34
C VAL A 91 -5.83 4.17 22.44
N LYS A 92 -4.81 3.34 22.27
CA LYS A 92 -3.41 3.76 22.21
C LYS A 92 -2.99 3.93 20.76
N TYR A 93 -2.10 4.87 20.49
CA TYR A 93 -1.61 5.18 19.15
C TYR A 93 -0.10 4.97 19.06
N ILE A 94 0.37 4.40 17.95
CA ILE A 94 1.79 4.22 17.64
C ILE A 94 2.07 4.93 16.31
N GLN A 95 2.97 5.90 16.34
CA GLN A 95 3.44 6.58 15.14
C GLN A 95 4.44 5.69 14.38
N ILE A 96 4.59 5.91 13.08
CA ILE A 96 5.58 5.17 12.28
C ILE A 96 6.66 6.16 11.80
N PRO A 97 7.96 5.86 12.01
CA PRO A 97 8.52 4.71 12.73
C PRO A 97 8.46 4.87 14.25
N PHE A 98 8.47 3.75 14.99
CA PHE A 98 8.52 3.74 16.46
C PHE A 98 9.17 2.47 16.99
N ASN A 99 9.84 2.55 18.14
CA ASN A 99 10.40 1.40 18.86
C ASN A 99 10.48 1.70 20.37
N ASN A 100 9.88 0.86 21.21
CA ASN A 100 9.99 0.93 22.67
C ASN A 100 10.39 -0.41 23.32
N GLY A 101 10.95 -1.35 22.57
CA GLY A 101 11.27 -2.69 23.02
C GLY A 101 10.10 -3.66 22.93
N LYS A 102 8.89 -3.30 23.40
CA LYS A 102 7.69 -4.15 23.29
C LYS A 102 7.09 -4.11 21.89
N PHE A 103 7.00 -2.92 21.29
CA PHE A 103 6.49 -2.69 19.95
C PHE A 103 7.55 -2.00 19.09
N SER A 104 7.69 -2.45 17.86
CA SER A 104 8.51 -1.80 16.84
C SER A 104 7.73 -1.73 15.54
N THR A 105 7.72 -0.58 14.87
CA THR A 105 7.05 -0.42 13.58
C THR A 105 7.87 0.40 12.60
N SER A 106 7.81 0.00 11.34
CA SER A 106 8.52 0.64 10.24
C SER A 106 7.64 0.68 8.98
N LEU A 107 7.95 1.63 8.11
CA LEU A 107 7.34 1.79 6.79
C LEU A 107 8.41 1.56 5.72
N ILE A 108 8.11 0.68 4.78
CA ILE A 108 8.89 0.45 3.57
C ILE A 108 8.12 1.06 2.42
N ILE A 109 8.77 1.97 1.69
CA ILE A 109 8.23 2.59 0.48
C ILE A 109 8.73 1.79 -0.71
N GLY A 110 7.80 1.19 -1.45
CA GLY A 110 8.08 0.50 -2.71
C GLY A 110 7.72 1.36 -3.93
N ASP A 111 7.91 0.78 -5.11
CA ASP A 111 7.63 1.45 -6.37
C ASP A 111 6.12 1.54 -6.67
N ASN A 112 5.73 2.43 -7.58
CA ASN A 112 4.36 2.55 -8.12
C ASN A 112 3.27 2.74 -7.05
N GLY A 113 3.59 3.42 -5.94
CA GLY A 113 2.66 3.70 -4.85
C GLY A 113 2.40 2.47 -3.97
N ASN A 114 3.33 1.51 -3.93
CA ASN A 114 3.26 0.37 -3.02
C ASN A 114 3.96 0.68 -1.69
N TYR A 115 3.38 0.21 -0.60
CA TYR A 115 3.90 0.41 0.75
C TYR A 115 3.78 -0.88 1.55
N GLN A 116 4.72 -1.10 2.47
CA GLN A 116 4.64 -2.16 3.46
C GLN A 116 4.86 -1.58 4.85
N VAL A 117 4.01 -1.98 5.78
CA VAL A 117 4.12 -1.62 7.19
C VAL A 117 4.40 -2.88 7.98
N LEU A 118 5.48 -2.83 8.76
CA LEU A 118 5.85 -3.86 9.69
C LEU A 118 5.42 -3.46 11.09
N LEU A 119 4.83 -4.38 11.83
CA LEU A 119 4.58 -4.28 13.27
C LEU A 119 5.19 -5.52 13.94
N ARG A 120 6.21 -5.31 14.77
CA ARG A 120 6.80 -6.33 15.62
C ARG A 120 6.30 -6.16 17.04
N VAL A 121 5.83 -7.26 17.63
CA VAL A 121 5.48 -7.40 19.04
C VAL A 121 6.50 -8.33 19.69
N ALA A 122 7.30 -7.82 20.62
CA ALA A 122 8.27 -8.63 21.34
C ALA A 122 7.62 -9.44 22.46
N GLU A 123 8.11 -10.65 22.72
CA GLU A 123 7.67 -11.53 23.80
C GLU A 123 6.12 -11.59 23.92
N ILE A 124 5.45 -12.16 22.91
CA ILE A 124 3.99 -12.24 22.89
C ILE A 124 3.44 -12.92 24.16
N THR A 125 2.46 -12.26 24.76
CA THR A 125 1.67 -12.75 25.89
C THR A 125 0.24 -13.07 25.48
N ASN A 126 -0.54 -13.76 26.33
CA ASN A 126 -1.95 -14.02 26.05
C ASN A 126 -2.78 -12.73 25.89
N GLU A 127 -2.42 -11.65 26.58
CA GLU A 127 -3.08 -10.34 26.44
C GLU A 127 -2.83 -9.72 25.06
N ASP A 128 -1.63 -9.95 24.49
CA ASP A 128 -1.31 -9.48 23.15
C ASP A 128 -2.13 -10.21 22.07
N LEU A 129 -2.49 -11.48 22.29
CA LEU A 129 -3.34 -12.27 21.36
C LEU A 129 -4.77 -11.71 21.28
N GLU A 130 -5.26 -11.14 22.38
CA GLU A 130 -6.59 -10.51 22.45
C GLU A 130 -6.57 -9.04 21.98
N THR A 131 -5.37 -8.48 21.76
CA THR A 131 -5.20 -7.09 21.33
C THR A 131 -5.60 -6.93 19.87
N HIS A 132 -6.46 -5.93 19.62
CA HIS A 132 -6.89 -5.57 18.29
C HIS A 132 -6.04 -4.41 17.79
N PHE A 133 -5.23 -4.64 16.75
CA PHE A 133 -4.46 -3.61 16.09
C PHE A 133 -5.22 -3.08 14.89
N ASN A 134 -5.19 -1.78 14.68
CA ASN A 134 -5.78 -1.13 13.53
C ASN A 134 -4.79 -0.12 12.94
N LEU A 135 -4.40 -0.34 11.68
CA LEU A 135 -3.59 0.60 10.92
C LEU A 135 -4.53 1.55 10.19
N HIS A 136 -4.38 2.85 10.43
CA HIS A 136 -5.06 3.90 9.68
C HIS A 136 -4.10 4.50 8.66
N VAL A 137 -4.50 4.53 7.39
CA VAL A 137 -3.77 5.17 6.30
C VAL A 137 -4.67 6.14 5.57
N ALA A 138 -4.21 7.38 5.40
CA ALA A 138 -4.93 8.42 4.66
C ALA A 138 -4.01 9.14 3.66
N ASN A 139 -4.61 9.55 2.54
CA ASN A 139 -4.04 10.48 1.58
C ASN A 139 -5.07 11.56 1.22
N GLU A 140 -4.73 12.42 0.26
CA GLU A 140 -5.60 13.52 -0.18
C GLU A 140 -6.92 13.06 -0.84
N ILE A 141 -7.00 11.79 -1.27
CA ILE A 141 -8.17 11.22 -1.95
C ILE A 141 -9.11 10.54 -0.94
N GLY A 142 -8.56 9.93 0.11
CA GLY A 142 -9.36 9.26 1.14
C GLY A 142 -8.51 8.50 2.15
N ALA A 143 -9.18 7.65 2.94
CA ALA A 143 -8.57 6.87 4.00
C ALA A 143 -9.03 5.41 3.97
N ALA A 144 -8.21 4.53 4.55
CA ALA A 144 -8.53 3.14 4.78
C ALA A 144 -7.99 2.68 6.14
N ASP A 145 -8.77 1.82 6.78
CA ASP A 145 -8.46 1.22 8.08
C ASP A 145 -8.22 -0.29 7.90
N TYR A 146 -7.18 -0.81 8.54
CA TYR A 146 -6.79 -2.22 8.45
C TYR A 146 -6.74 -2.84 9.84
N SER A 147 -7.70 -3.72 10.14
CA SER A 147 -7.75 -4.42 11.42
C SER A 147 -6.96 -5.73 11.37
N VAL A 148 -6.15 -5.96 12.40
CA VAL A 148 -5.30 -7.13 12.59
C VAL A 148 -5.57 -7.69 13.98
N MET A 149 -5.88 -8.98 14.04
CA MET A 149 -6.03 -9.75 15.27
C MET A 149 -4.95 -10.83 15.29
N LEU A 150 -4.29 -10.99 16.44
CA LEU A 150 -3.15 -11.89 16.62
C LEU A 150 -3.61 -13.28 17.10
N SER A 151 -4.68 -13.84 16.54
CA SER A 151 -5.27 -15.13 16.99
C SER A 151 -4.99 -16.29 16.04
#